data_AF-A0A7C6IPU4-F1
#
_entry.id   AF-A0A7C6IPU4-F1
#
_cell.length_a   1.000
_cell.length_b   1.000
_cell.length_c   1.000
_cell.angle_alpha   90.00
_cell.angle_beta   90.00
_cell.angle_gamma   90.00
#
_symmetry.space_group_name_H-M   'P 1'
#
loop_
_entity.id
_entity.type
_entity.pdbx_description
1 polymer ?
#
loop_
_entity_poly.entity_id
_entity_poly.type
_entity_poly.pdbx_seq_one_letter_code
_entity_poly.pdbx_strand_id
1 'polypeptide(L)'
;MAETVSAQSLERAFRIIDRLIRVMEPLDGSLTDTLNFVVNGETVTLSFMEFTDRIDHVPTIEENMKLLEYEDDRKRNSYTSKPQIQKYDYIFNGRLKVVIENKKHFRDCQSYVLEDRLGDIMIELYEAAERTKKAREAREEEERQYQEEQRRKEESSERYDIEVDRTFALTNMAADYEIACKMRSFIAAVEASGVSDEQTGKWVGKLKVSWGRDFWTLGDLPPGREPPFFVWKSGEKVAGLVGWS
;
A
#
# COMPACT_ATOMS: atom_id res chain seq x y z
N MET A 1 13.21 25.08 -13.48
CA MET A 1 12.71 26.35 -14.06
C MET A 1 13.46 26.79 -15.31
N ALA A 2 14.74 26.44 -15.52
CA ALA A 2 15.55 26.99 -16.61
C ALA A 2 15.26 26.46 -18.03
N GLU A 3 14.54 25.33 -18.19
CA GLU A 3 14.22 24.78 -19.52
C GLU A 3 12.86 25.25 -20.08
N THR A 4 12.03 25.90 -19.28
CA THR A 4 10.62 26.19 -19.65
C THR A 4 10.31 27.67 -19.86
N VAL A 5 11.28 28.55 -19.64
CA VAL A 5 11.12 30.02 -19.73
C VAL A 5 12.40 30.65 -20.25
N SER A 6 12.29 31.54 -21.23
CA SER A 6 13.38 32.37 -21.76
C SER A 6 13.86 33.42 -20.74
N ALA A 7 15.08 33.91 -20.90
CA ALA A 7 15.68 34.90 -19.98
C ALA A 7 14.84 36.18 -19.84
N GLN A 8 14.21 36.66 -20.93
CA GLN A 8 13.37 37.86 -20.92
C GLN A 8 12.08 37.62 -20.11
N SER A 9 11.47 36.45 -20.29
CA SER A 9 10.25 36.07 -19.57
C SER A 9 10.51 35.72 -18.11
N LEU A 10 11.74 35.33 -17.76
CA LEU A 10 12.18 35.10 -16.39
C LEU A 10 12.18 36.39 -15.55
N GLU A 11 12.68 37.50 -16.10
CA GLU A 11 12.65 38.80 -15.40
C GLU A 11 11.22 39.24 -15.07
N ARG A 12 10.30 39.02 -16.01
CA ARG A 12 8.88 39.32 -15.83
C ARG A 12 8.24 38.43 -14.77
N ALA A 13 8.56 37.13 -14.77
CA ALA A 13 8.11 36.21 -13.73
C ALA A 13 8.59 36.65 -12.33
N PHE A 14 9.85 37.08 -12.18
CA PHE A 14 10.35 37.60 -10.91
C PHE A 14 9.64 38.87 -10.46
N ARG A 15 9.26 39.77 -11.37
CA ARG A 15 8.46 40.96 -11.01
C ARG A 15 7.06 40.59 -10.54
N ILE A 16 6.44 39.57 -11.13
CA ILE A 16 5.15 39.04 -10.67
C ILE A 16 5.30 38.47 -9.26
N ILE A 17 6.34 37.66 -9.03
CA ILE A 17 6.65 37.09 -7.71
C ILE A 17 6.90 38.20 -6.67
N ASP A 18 7.73 39.20 -6.98
CA ASP A 18 8.03 40.32 -6.08
C ASP A 18 6.77 41.08 -5.68
N ARG A 19 5.86 41.33 -6.64
CA ARG A 19 4.56 41.97 -6.35
C ARG A 19 3.70 41.11 -5.44
N LEU A 20 3.62 39.80 -5.70
CA LEU A 20 2.88 38.88 -4.85
C LEU A 20 3.44 38.88 -3.43
N ILE A 21 4.76 38.81 -3.27
CA ILE A 21 5.43 38.84 -1.96
C ILE A 21 5.06 40.11 -1.20
N ARG A 22 5.24 41.30 -1.79
CA ARG A 22 4.92 42.57 -1.13
C ARG A 22 3.46 42.68 -0.68
N VAL A 23 2.54 42.07 -1.43
CA VAL A 23 1.11 42.06 -1.07
C VAL A 23 0.80 41.03 0.02
N MET A 24 1.54 39.93 0.08
CA MET A 24 1.31 38.84 1.03
C MET A 24 2.11 38.97 2.34
N GLU A 25 3.20 39.73 2.37
CA GLU A 25 3.95 40.07 3.59
C GLU A 25 3.06 40.54 4.75
N PRO A 26 2.10 41.47 4.58
CA PRO A 26 1.20 41.89 5.67
C PRO A 26 0.17 40.82 6.07
N LEU A 27 0.07 39.71 5.33
CA LEU A 27 -0.88 38.62 5.56
C LEU A 27 -0.18 37.33 6.04
N ASP A 28 1.02 37.47 6.64
CA ASP A 28 1.87 36.37 7.11
C ASP A 28 2.25 35.35 6.02
N GLY A 29 2.21 35.76 4.75
CA GLY A 29 2.70 34.95 3.64
C GLY A 29 4.20 35.08 3.47
N SER A 30 4.93 33.97 3.44
CA SER A 30 6.38 33.96 3.19
C SER A 30 6.76 33.12 1.97
N LEU A 31 7.91 33.42 1.37
CA LEU A 31 8.48 32.64 0.27
C LEU A 31 9.59 31.73 0.78
N THR A 32 9.58 30.46 0.39
CA THR A 32 10.65 29.50 0.67
C THR A 32 11.79 29.63 -0.36
N ASP A 33 13.00 29.20 -0.02
CA ASP A 33 14.18 29.17 -0.90
C ASP A 33 13.95 28.45 -2.25
N THR A 34 12.96 27.56 -2.30
CA THR A 34 12.55 26.80 -3.49
C THR A 34 11.49 27.53 -4.35
N LEU A 35 11.22 28.81 -4.07
CA LEU A 35 10.20 29.64 -4.73
C LEU A 35 8.76 29.11 -4.54
N ASN A 36 8.52 28.40 -3.44
CA ASN A 36 7.19 28.02 -3.00
C ASN A 36 6.64 29.07 -2.02
N PHE A 37 5.33 29.25 -1.98
CA PHE A 37 4.68 30.16 -1.05
C PHE A 37 4.19 29.39 0.18
N VAL A 38 4.48 29.92 1.36
CA VAL A 38 3.91 29.45 2.62
C VAL A 38 2.79 30.39 3.00
N VAL A 39 1.57 29.86 3.08
CA VAL A 39 0.35 30.61 3.38
C VAL A 39 -0.42 29.84 4.45
N ASN A 40 -0.78 30.49 5.56
CA ASN A 40 -1.43 29.86 6.71
C ASN A 40 -0.69 28.63 7.26
N GLY A 41 0.65 28.58 7.12
CA GLY A 41 1.49 27.45 7.54
C GLY A 41 1.51 26.25 6.56
N GLU A 42 0.80 26.33 5.44
CA GLU A 42 0.81 25.31 4.38
C GLU A 42 1.66 25.77 3.19
N THR A 43 2.39 24.84 2.58
CA THR A 43 3.26 25.15 1.43
C THR A 43 2.52 24.91 0.11
N VAL A 44 2.43 25.96 -0.71
CA VAL A 44 1.79 25.97 -2.02
C VAL A 44 2.84 26.17 -3.10
N THR A 45 2.86 25.28 -4.09
CA THR A 45 3.81 25.36 -5.22
C THR A 45 3.28 26.23 -6.34
N LEU A 46 4.10 27.20 -6.74
CA LEU A 46 3.87 28.08 -7.89
C LEU A 46 4.89 27.77 -8.99
N SER A 47 4.42 27.57 -10.21
CA SER A 47 5.29 27.34 -11.37
C SER A 47 4.95 28.25 -12.54
N PHE A 48 5.98 28.66 -13.26
CA PHE A 48 5.88 29.51 -14.45
C PHE A 48 6.30 28.72 -15.69
N MET A 49 5.56 28.93 -16.77
CA MET A 49 5.82 28.35 -18.08
C MET A 49 5.65 29.42 -19.14
N GLU A 50 6.52 29.42 -20.15
CA GLU A 50 6.38 30.27 -21.32
C GLU A 50 5.80 29.48 -22.50
N PHE A 51 4.90 30.10 -23.25
CA PHE A 51 4.39 29.49 -24.48
C PHE A 51 5.43 29.56 -25.60
N THR A 52 5.40 28.55 -26.45
CA THR A 52 6.17 28.52 -27.68
C THR A 52 5.24 28.61 -28.89
N ASP A 53 5.65 29.42 -29.86
CA ASP A 53 5.02 29.46 -31.17
C ASP A 53 5.66 28.41 -32.07
N ARG A 54 4.81 27.77 -32.88
CA ARG A 54 5.20 26.73 -33.81
C ARG A 54 5.49 27.36 -35.17
N ILE A 55 6.71 27.21 -35.66
CA ILE A 55 7.16 27.68 -36.96
C ILE A 55 7.57 26.48 -37.81
N ASP A 56 7.34 26.55 -39.12
CA ASP A 56 7.78 25.49 -40.03
C ASP A 56 9.30 25.36 -40.00
N HIS A 57 9.78 24.15 -39.70
CA HIS A 57 11.21 23.88 -39.61
C HIS A 57 11.86 24.02 -40.98
N VAL A 58 12.98 24.72 -41.04
CA VAL A 58 13.79 24.82 -42.25
C VAL A 58 14.84 23.71 -42.21
N PRO A 59 14.71 22.67 -43.07
CA PRO A 59 15.62 21.53 -43.02
C PRO A 59 17.07 21.95 -43.17
N THR A 60 17.92 21.46 -42.28
CA THR A 60 19.36 21.70 -42.36
C THR A 60 19.97 20.95 -43.54
N ILE A 61 21.19 21.34 -43.92
CA ILE A 61 21.94 20.67 -45.00
C ILE A 61 22.09 19.17 -44.70
N GLU A 62 22.37 18.81 -43.45
CA GLU A 62 22.53 17.42 -43.02
C GLU A 62 21.23 16.62 -43.10
N GLU A 63 20.10 17.22 -42.73
CA GLU A 63 18.79 16.57 -42.83
C GLU A 63 18.37 16.38 -44.29
N ASN A 64 18.70 17.34 -45.16
CA ASN A 64 18.52 17.19 -46.59
C ASN A 64 19.42 16.09 -47.18
N MET A 65 20.66 15.97 -46.70
CA MET A 65 21.56 14.87 -47.09
C MET A 65 20.99 13.51 -46.66
N LYS A 66 20.46 13.40 -45.45
CA LYS A 66 19.79 12.16 -44.97
C LYS A 66 18.55 11.81 -45.81
N LEU A 67 17.78 12.82 -46.25
CA LEU A 67 16.67 12.59 -47.18
C LEU A 67 17.16 12.08 -48.54
N LEU A 68 18.26 12.64 -49.04
CA LEU A 68 18.85 12.23 -50.32
C LEU A 68 19.41 10.80 -50.26
N GLU A 69 20.11 10.46 -49.17
CA GLU A 69 20.60 9.09 -48.90
C GLU A 69 19.44 8.10 -48.82
N TYR A 70 18.37 8.45 -48.09
CA TYR A 70 17.16 7.65 -48.04
C TYR A 70 16.55 7.40 -49.43
N GLU A 71 16.53 8.41 -50.31
CA GLU A 71 16.02 8.26 -51.67
C GLU A 71 16.86 7.32 -52.53
N ASP A 72 18.18 7.30 -52.36
CA ASP A 72 19.07 6.37 -53.07
C ASP A 72 18.95 4.94 -52.51
N ASP A 73 18.95 4.80 -51.18
CA ASP A 73 18.83 3.50 -50.51
C ASP A 73 17.47 2.85 -50.72
N ARG A 74 16.39 3.63 -50.78
CA ARG A 74 15.05 3.10 -51.09
C ARG A 74 14.97 2.50 -52.49
N LYS A 75 15.76 3.00 -53.45
CA LYS A 75 15.82 2.41 -54.80
C LYS A 75 16.52 1.05 -54.80
N ARG A 76 17.46 0.84 -53.89
CA ARG A 76 18.22 -0.41 -53.74
C ARG A 76 17.54 -1.42 -52.82
N ASN A 77 16.81 -0.93 -51.81
CA ASN A 77 16.12 -1.74 -50.82
C ASN A 77 14.78 -1.11 -50.43
N SER A 78 13.67 -1.83 -50.67
CA SER A 78 12.32 -1.34 -50.37
C SER A 78 12.01 -1.24 -48.87
N TYR A 79 12.82 -1.85 -48.01
CA TYR A 79 12.65 -1.84 -46.55
C TYR A 79 13.41 -0.71 -45.83
N THR A 80 14.04 0.21 -46.56
CA THR A 80 14.77 1.33 -45.95
C THR A 80 13.81 2.25 -45.19
N SER A 81 14.14 2.56 -43.93
CA SER A 81 13.32 3.42 -43.06
C SER A 81 13.51 4.91 -43.41
N LYS A 82 12.40 5.66 -43.42
CA LYS A 82 12.45 7.10 -43.71
C LYS A 82 13.08 7.85 -42.54
N PRO A 83 14.04 8.77 -42.78
CA PRO A 83 14.62 9.58 -41.71
C PRO A 83 13.54 10.46 -41.08
N GLN A 84 13.54 10.51 -39.74
CA GLN A 84 12.61 11.31 -38.96
C GLN A 84 13.18 12.71 -38.76
N ILE A 85 12.76 13.65 -39.60
CA ILE A 85 13.13 15.07 -39.54
C ILE A 85 12.02 15.85 -38.85
N GLN A 86 12.40 16.85 -38.06
CA GLN A 86 11.42 17.69 -37.36
C GLN A 86 10.62 18.52 -38.36
N LYS A 87 9.31 18.59 -38.15
CA LYS A 87 8.42 19.40 -39.02
C LYS A 87 8.37 20.86 -38.59
N TYR A 88 8.55 21.12 -37.30
CA TYR A 88 8.38 22.45 -36.73
C TYR A 88 9.47 22.76 -35.72
N ASP A 89 9.88 24.03 -35.71
CA ASP A 89 10.66 24.65 -34.66
C ASP A 89 9.73 25.35 -33.66
N TYR A 90 10.13 25.38 -32.39
CA TYR A 90 9.37 26.01 -31.32
C TYR A 90 10.17 27.18 -30.74
N ILE A 91 9.65 28.39 -30.89
CA ILE A 91 10.31 29.61 -30.39
C ILE A 91 9.46 30.20 -29.28
N PHE A 92 10.09 30.57 -28.17
CA PHE A 92 9.43 31.24 -27.05
C PHE A 92 8.81 32.58 -27.49
N ASN A 93 7.55 32.81 -27.14
CA ASN A 93 6.76 33.94 -27.63
C ASN A 93 6.52 35.05 -26.59
N GLY A 94 7.11 34.96 -25.39
CA GLY A 94 6.95 35.95 -24.32
C GLY A 94 5.68 35.81 -23.49
N ARG A 95 4.75 34.92 -23.86
CA ARG A 95 3.49 34.75 -23.13
C ARG A 95 3.69 33.78 -21.99
N LEU A 96 3.32 34.22 -20.80
CA LEU A 96 3.51 33.47 -19.57
C LEU A 96 2.22 32.74 -19.15
N LYS A 97 2.42 31.61 -18.48
CA LYS A 97 1.41 30.82 -17.79
C LYS A 97 1.89 30.56 -16.37
N VAL A 98 1.03 30.84 -15.41
CA VAL A 98 1.24 30.54 -13.99
C VAL A 98 0.38 29.34 -13.64
N VAL A 99 0.94 28.37 -12.93
CA VAL A 99 0.24 27.16 -12.47
C VAL A 99 0.43 27.01 -10.98
N ILE A 100 -0.68 26.83 -10.26
CA ILE A 100 -0.74 26.63 -8.81
C ILE A 100 -1.10 25.16 -8.53
N GLU A 101 -0.21 24.46 -7.81
CA GLU A 101 -0.33 23.03 -7.45
C GLU A 101 -0.71 22.08 -8.60
N ASN A 102 -0.35 22.42 -9.84
CA ASN A 102 -0.78 21.68 -11.05
C ASN A 102 -2.31 21.57 -11.25
N LYS A 103 -3.12 22.37 -10.53
CA LYS A 103 -4.59 22.31 -10.58
C LYS A 103 -5.16 23.51 -11.34
N LYS A 104 -4.99 24.71 -10.81
CA LYS A 104 -5.46 25.95 -11.45
C LYS A 104 -4.31 26.64 -12.16
N HIS A 105 -4.64 27.32 -13.25
CA HIS A 105 -3.66 28.04 -14.04
C HIS A 105 -4.22 29.34 -14.60
N PHE A 106 -3.35 30.33 -14.72
CA PHE A 106 -3.60 31.61 -15.33
C PHE A 106 -2.64 31.77 -16.49
N ARG A 107 -3.05 32.42 -17.57
CA ARG A 107 -2.20 32.65 -18.74
C ARG A 107 -2.41 34.05 -19.27
N ASP A 108 -1.37 34.58 -19.89
CA ASP A 108 -1.50 35.75 -20.76
C ASP A 108 -2.43 35.42 -21.92
N CYS A 109 -3.35 36.34 -22.18
CA CYS A 109 -4.26 36.24 -23.30
C CYS A 109 -4.52 37.63 -23.89
N GLN A 110 -5.28 37.69 -24.98
CA GLN A 110 -5.55 38.96 -25.64
C GLN A 110 -6.38 39.93 -24.77
N SER A 111 -7.18 39.40 -23.85
CA SER A 111 -8.05 40.20 -22.98
C SER A 111 -7.40 40.71 -21.71
N TYR A 112 -6.39 40.01 -21.18
CA TYR A 112 -5.73 40.39 -19.94
C TYR A 112 -4.32 39.82 -19.86
N VAL A 113 -3.51 40.49 -19.03
CA VAL A 113 -2.15 40.08 -18.70
C VAL A 113 -2.13 39.50 -17.28
N LEU A 114 -1.18 38.62 -16.96
CA LEU A 114 -1.06 38.03 -15.61
C LEU A 114 -0.97 39.08 -14.50
N GLU A 115 -0.30 40.20 -14.75
CA GLU A 115 -0.15 41.32 -13.81
C GLU A 115 -1.48 41.97 -13.42
N ASP A 116 -2.51 41.88 -14.27
CA ASP A 116 -3.84 42.42 -13.99
C ASP A 116 -4.65 41.49 -13.07
N ARG A 117 -4.28 40.21 -13.00
CA ARG A 117 -4.98 39.13 -12.28
C ARG A 117 -4.26 38.71 -10.99
N LEU A 118 -3.35 39.54 -10.48
CA LEU A 118 -2.60 39.25 -9.25
C LEU A 118 -3.53 38.96 -8.05
N GLY A 119 -4.65 39.68 -7.96
CA GLY A 119 -5.66 39.43 -6.93
C GLY A 119 -6.30 38.04 -7.05
N ASP A 120 -6.67 37.61 -8.25
CA ASP A 120 -7.22 36.27 -8.48
C ASP A 120 -6.18 35.17 -8.20
N ILE A 121 -4.92 35.41 -8.58
CA ILE A 121 -3.80 34.50 -8.29
C ILE A 121 -3.62 34.37 -6.77
N MET A 122 -3.67 35.49 -6.04
CA MET A 122 -3.57 35.49 -4.58
C MET A 122 -4.72 34.70 -3.94
N ILE A 123 -5.97 34.95 -4.33
CA ILE A 123 -7.12 34.19 -3.84
C ILE A 123 -6.90 32.69 -4.07
N GLU A 124 -6.39 32.32 -5.24
CA GLU A 124 -6.13 30.92 -5.56
C GLU A 124 -5.01 30.31 -4.70
N LEU A 125 -3.98 31.06 -4.32
CA LEU A 125 -2.95 30.60 -3.39
C LEU A 125 -3.53 30.27 -2.02
N TYR A 126 -4.42 31.13 -1.49
CA TYR A 126 -5.11 30.86 -0.21
C TYR A 126 -6.06 29.67 -0.33
N GLU A 127 -6.84 29.56 -1.41
CA GLU A 127 -7.69 28.40 -1.64
C GLU A 127 -6.88 27.10 -1.75
N ALA A 128 -5.72 27.15 -2.41
CA ALA A 128 -4.81 26.01 -2.52
C ALA A 128 -4.26 25.59 -1.15
N ALA A 129 -3.82 26.54 -0.32
CA ALA A 129 -3.39 26.27 1.05
C ALA A 129 -4.48 25.59 1.88
N GLU A 130 -5.72 26.09 1.81
CA GLU A 130 -6.86 25.47 2.52
C GLU A 130 -7.20 24.06 2.00
N ARG A 131 -7.04 23.81 0.69
CA ARG A 131 -7.20 22.45 0.14
C ARG A 131 -6.12 21.51 0.68
N THR A 132 -4.88 21.97 0.77
CA THR A 132 -3.75 21.20 1.28
C THR A 132 -3.92 20.88 2.77
N LYS A 133 -4.38 21.86 3.57
CA LYS A 133 -4.75 21.66 4.97
C LYS A 133 -5.84 20.60 5.13
N LYS A 134 -6.95 20.72 4.40
CA LYS A 134 -8.06 19.74 4.46
C LYS A 134 -7.62 18.34 4.05
N ALA A 135 -6.75 18.22 3.04
CA ALA A 135 -6.21 16.94 2.61
C ALA A 135 -5.26 16.31 3.64
N ARG A 136 -4.55 17.12 4.43
CA ARG A 136 -3.76 16.64 5.57
C ARG A 136 -4.67 16.15 6.69
N GLU A 137 -5.66 16.93 7.10
CA GLU A 137 -6.63 16.57 8.14
C GLU A 137 -7.41 15.29 7.79
N ALA A 138 -7.85 15.15 6.54
CA ALA A 138 -8.55 13.95 6.08
C ALA A 138 -7.67 12.69 6.18
N ARG A 139 -6.38 12.78 5.81
CA ARG A 139 -5.45 11.66 5.95
C ARG A 139 -5.21 11.28 7.41
N GLU A 140 -5.07 12.27 8.29
CA GLU A 140 -4.90 12.03 9.73
C GLU A 140 -6.16 11.40 10.37
N GLU A 141 -7.36 11.75 9.91
CA GLU A 141 -8.62 11.14 10.36
C GLU A 141 -8.78 9.72 9.81
N GLU A 142 -8.49 9.49 8.53
CA GLU A 142 -8.51 8.16 7.90
C GLU A 142 -7.53 7.20 8.60
N GLU A 143 -6.33 7.66 8.93
CA GLU A 143 -5.35 6.85 9.65
C GLU A 143 -5.84 6.49 11.07
N ARG A 144 -6.45 7.44 11.78
CA ARG A 144 -7.06 7.17 13.09
C ARG A 144 -8.18 6.13 13.01
N GLN A 145 -9.07 6.26 12.02
CA GLN A 145 -10.15 5.30 11.80
C GLN A 145 -9.62 3.91 11.44
N TYR A 146 -8.60 3.85 10.59
CA TYR A 146 -7.95 2.59 10.22
C TYR A 146 -7.32 1.91 11.44
N GLN A 147 -6.60 2.64 12.28
CA GLN A 147 -5.99 2.09 13.50
C GLN A 147 -7.05 1.55 14.48
N GLU A 148 -8.16 2.28 14.67
CA GLU A 148 -9.26 1.82 15.52
C GLU A 148 -9.94 0.55 14.94
N GLU A 149 -10.13 0.50 13.62
CA GLU A 149 -10.69 -0.67 12.94
C GLU A 149 -9.75 -1.89 13.06
N GLN A 150 -8.43 -1.71 12.92
CA GLN A 150 -7.45 -2.78 13.12
C GLN A 150 -7.50 -3.30 14.54
N ARG A 151 -7.53 -2.43 15.56
CA ARG A 151 -7.64 -2.85 16.96
C ARG A 151 -8.91 -3.66 17.21
N ARG A 152 -10.05 -3.21 16.68
CA ARG A 152 -11.33 -3.93 16.81
C ARG A 152 -11.32 -5.29 16.12
N LYS A 153 -10.63 -5.41 14.98
CA LYS A 153 -10.45 -6.67 14.26
C LYS A 153 -9.56 -7.62 15.05
N GLU A 154 -8.44 -7.15 15.57
CA GLU A 154 -7.52 -7.94 16.40
C GLU A 154 -8.24 -8.49 17.65
N GLU A 155 -8.93 -7.64 18.41
CA GLU A 155 -9.74 -8.06 19.57
C GLU A 155 -10.83 -9.11 19.19
N SER A 156 -11.36 -9.02 17.97
CA SER A 156 -12.37 -9.97 17.50
C SER A 156 -11.76 -11.29 17.04
N SER A 157 -10.60 -11.24 16.39
CA SER A 157 -9.81 -12.41 16.01
C SER A 157 -9.32 -13.17 17.24
N GLU A 158 -8.77 -12.49 18.24
CA GLU A 158 -8.33 -13.12 19.50
C GLU A 158 -9.48 -13.85 20.20
N ARG A 159 -10.66 -13.21 20.28
CA ARG A 159 -11.86 -13.85 20.84
C ARG A 159 -12.28 -15.07 20.05
N TYR A 160 -12.19 -15.00 18.73
CA TYR A 160 -12.52 -16.11 17.85
C TYR A 160 -11.52 -17.25 18.02
N ASP A 161 -10.22 -16.97 18.04
CA ASP A 161 -9.16 -17.97 18.22
C ASP A 161 -9.29 -18.69 19.56
N ILE A 162 -9.57 -17.94 20.65
CA ILE A 162 -9.87 -18.53 21.97
C ILE A 162 -11.08 -19.47 21.89
N GLU A 163 -12.13 -19.10 21.16
CA GLU A 163 -13.34 -19.92 21.02
C GLU A 163 -13.08 -21.17 20.17
N VAL A 164 -12.27 -21.06 19.12
CA VAL A 164 -11.81 -22.19 18.30
C VAL A 164 -10.99 -23.15 19.15
N ASP A 165 -10.05 -22.66 19.95
CA ASP A 165 -9.23 -23.50 20.83
C ASP A 165 -10.07 -24.24 21.87
N ARG A 166 -11.09 -23.57 22.44
CA ARG A 166 -12.03 -24.19 23.37
C ARG A 166 -12.86 -25.29 22.72
N THR A 167 -13.43 -25.02 21.55
CA THR A 167 -14.26 -26.01 20.84
C THR A 167 -13.43 -27.19 20.36
N PHE A 168 -12.19 -26.94 19.92
CA PHE A 168 -11.24 -28.00 19.57
C PHE A 168 -10.87 -28.86 20.79
N ALA A 169 -10.57 -28.24 21.94
CA ALA A 169 -10.29 -28.95 23.18
C ALA A 169 -11.48 -29.83 23.63
N LEU A 170 -12.71 -29.31 23.58
CA LEU A 170 -13.92 -30.06 23.91
C LEU A 170 -14.15 -31.25 22.96
N THR A 171 -13.90 -31.06 21.67
CA THR A 171 -14.04 -32.12 20.66
C THR A 171 -13.04 -33.24 20.92
N ASN A 172 -11.79 -32.90 21.25
CA ASN A 172 -10.77 -33.88 21.62
C ASN A 172 -11.16 -34.64 22.89
N MET A 173 -11.62 -33.94 23.93
CA MET A 173 -12.10 -34.58 25.15
C MET A 173 -13.27 -35.56 24.89
N ALA A 174 -14.20 -35.19 24.02
CA ALA A 174 -15.31 -36.06 23.63
C ALA A 174 -14.83 -37.30 22.88
N ALA A 175 -13.88 -37.14 21.95
CA ALA A 175 -13.28 -38.25 21.21
C ALA A 175 -12.50 -39.20 22.14
N ASP A 176 -11.71 -38.65 23.06
CA ASP A 176 -10.96 -39.41 24.07
C ASP A 176 -11.91 -40.19 24.98
N TYR A 177 -13.03 -39.58 25.38
CA TYR A 177 -14.06 -40.25 26.17
C TYR A 177 -14.73 -41.41 25.40
N GLU A 178 -15.05 -41.22 24.11
CA GLU A 178 -15.63 -42.27 23.27
C GLU A 178 -14.65 -43.45 23.11
N ILE A 179 -13.37 -43.15 22.85
CA ILE A 179 -12.30 -44.14 22.75
C ILE A 179 -12.17 -44.91 24.07
N ALA A 180 -12.17 -44.21 25.21
CA ALA A 180 -12.11 -44.83 26.53
C ALA A 180 -13.33 -45.73 26.81
N CYS A 181 -14.54 -45.31 26.41
CA CYS A 181 -15.75 -46.13 26.48
C CYS A 181 -15.63 -47.41 25.64
N LYS A 182 -15.18 -47.29 24.38
CA LYS A 182 -14.93 -48.44 23.50
C LYS A 182 -13.91 -49.39 24.12
N MET A 183 -12.79 -48.89 24.63
CA MET A 183 -11.77 -49.70 25.29
C MET A 183 -12.30 -50.42 26.53
N ARG A 184 -13.07 -49.73 27.40
CA ARG A 184 -13.71 -50.36 28.57
C ARG A 184 -14.66 -51.48 28.17
N SER A 185 -15.50 -51.26 27.17
CA SER A 185 -16.43 -52.28 26.66
C SER A 185 -15.69 -53.49 26.08
N PHE A 186 -14.60 -53.26 25.34
CA PHE A 186 -13.76 -54.31 24.77
C PHE A 186 -13.09 -55.15 25.85
N ILE A 187 -12.47 -54.52 26.87
CA ILE A 187 -11.88 -55.23 28.01
C ILE A 187 -12.92 -56.10 28.71
N ALA A 188 -14.11 -55.54 28.99
CA ALA A 188 -15.19 -56.28 29.64
C ALA A 188 -15.68 -57.48 28.81
N ALA A 189 -15.81 -57.32 27.49
CA ALA A 189 -16.22 -58.39 26.59
C ALA A 189 -15.16 -59.51 26.53
N VAL A 190 -13.88 -59.17 26.46
CA VAL A 190 -12.78 -60.15 26.47
C VAL A 190 -12.75 -60.91 27.80
N GLU A 191 -12.89 -60.21 28.94
CA GLU A 191 -12.98 -60.84 30.27
C GLU A 191 -14.18 -61.81 30.38
N ALA A 192 -15.35 -61.44 29.87
CA ALA A 192 -16.55 -62.27 29.90
C ALA A 192 -16.49 -63.49 28.96
N SER A 193 -15.78 -63.37 27.84
CA SER A 193 -15.65 -64.44 26.84
C SER A 193 -14.70 -65.57 27.23
N GLY A 194 -13.90 -65.39 28.30
CA GLY A 194 -12.96 -66.43 28.79
C GLY A 194 -11.86 -66.80 27.80
N VAL A 195 -11.55 -65.93 26.83
CA VAL A 195 -10.55 -66.19 25.78
C VAL A 195 -9.17 -66.42 26.40
N SER A 196 -8.69 -67.66 26.29
CA SER A 196 -7.41 -68.17 26.81
C SER A 196 -6.31 -68.09 25.74
N ASP A 197 -6.11 -66.90 25.18
CA ASP A 197 -4.90 -66.61 24.39
C ASP A 197 -3.90 -65.85 25.27
N GLU A 198 -2.73 -66.45 25.52
CA GLU A 198 -1.71 -65.94 26.45
C GLU A 198 -1.20 -64.55 26.03
N GLN A 199 -1.15 -64.29 24.72
CA GLN A 199 -0.80 -62.99 24.16
C GLN A 199 -1.90 -61.96 24.48
N THR A 200 -3.16 -62.27 24.16
CA THR A 200 -4.32 -61.38 24.36
C THR A 200 -4.52 -61.03 25.84
N GLY A 201 -4.37 -61.98 26.77
CA GLY A 201 -4.45 -61.73 28.21
C GLY A 201 -3.35 -60.77 28.72
N LYS A 202 -2.11 -60.91 28.21
CA LYS A 202 -0.98 -60.02 28.54
C LYS A 202 -1.18 -58.60 28.01
N TRP A 203 -1.77 -58.45 26.81
CA TRP A 203 -2.14 -57.15 26.23
C TRP A 203 -3.29 -56.48 26.98
N VAL A 204 -4.34 -57.22 27.35
CA VAL A 204 -5.45 -56.70 28.18
C VAL A 204 -4.96 -56.25 29.56
N GLY A 205 -4.07 -57.02 30.20
CA GLY A 205 -3.43 -56.63 31.46
C GLY A 205 -2.62 -55.33 31.35
N LYS A 206 -1.84 -55.16 30.27
CA LYS A 206 -1.12 -53.90 30.00
C LYS A 206 -2.07 -52.74 29.72
N LEU A 207 -3.14 -52.95 28.94
CA LEU A 207 -4.14 -51.92 28.65
C LEU A 207 -4.86 -51.45 29.92
N LYS A 208 -5.11 -52.36 30.86
CA LYS A 208 -5.76 -52.07 32.15
C LYS A 208 -4.89 -51.22 33.07
N VAL A 209 -3.57 -51.35 32.97
CA VAL A 209 -2.59 -50.52 33.70
C VAL A 209 -2.41 -49.16 33.01
N SER A 210 -2.40 -49.11 31.67
CA SER A 210 -2.21 -47.87 30.93
C SER A 210 -3.48 -47.01 30.79
N TRP A 211 -4.67 -47.61 30.88
CA TRP A 211 -5.96 -46.91 30.80
C TRP A 211 -6.79 -46.99 32.09
N GLY A 212 -6.19 -47.54 33.16
CA GLY A 212 -6.56 -47.39 34.57
C GLY A 212 -8.04 -47.55 34.95
N ARG A 213 -8.34 -48.59 35.74
CA ARG A 213 -9.68 -48.84 36.32
C ARG A 213 -10.16 -47.74 37.30
N ASP A 214 -9.26 -46.85 37.72
CA ASP A 214 -9.50 -45.67 38.54
C ASP A 214 -8.75 -44.46 37.90
N PHE A 215 -9.31 -43.24 37.95
CA PHE A 215 -8.79 -41.94 37.41
C PHE A 215 -9.17 -41.66 35.93
N TRP A 216 -10.22 -40.89 35.60
CA TRP A 216 -10.50 -39.50 35.97
C TRP A 216 -11.97 -39.28 36.36
N THR A 217 -12.22 -38.95 37.63
CA THR A 217 -13.37 -38.08 37.96
C THR A 217 -12.86 -36.64 37.96
N LEU A 218 -13.73 -35.68 37.66
CA LEU A 218 -13.46 -34.31 37.21
C LEU A 218 -12.61 -33.39 38.14
N GLY A 219 -11.90 -33.91 39.16
CA GLY A 219 -11.27 -33.12 40.23
C GLY A 219 -9.75 -33.22 40.43
N ASP A 220 -9.05 -34.22 39.88
CA ASP A 220 -7.66 -34.52 40.31
C ASP A 220 -6.60 -34.38 39.21
N LEU A 221 -6.58 -33.27 38.43
CA LEU A 221 -5.48 -33.04 37.48
C LEU A 221 -4.36 -32.29 38.21
N PRO A 222 -3.19 -32.92 38.51
CA PRO A 222 -2.09 -32.19 39.10
C PRO A 222 -1.62 -31.12 38.09
N PRO A 223 -1.43 -29.86 38.52
CA PRO A 223 -1.01 -28.78 37.62
C PRO A 223 0.34 -29.15 36.99
N GLY A 224 0.37 -29.25 35.67
CA GLY A 224 1.57 -29.56 34.90
C GLY A 224 1.73 -31.01 34.41
N ARG A 225 0.74 -31.91 34.59
CA ARG A 225 0.70 -33.17 33.84
C ARG A 225 -0.45 -33.17 32.84
N GLU A 226 -0.11 -33.19 31.56
CA GLU A 226 -1.08 -33.40 30.49
C GLU A 226 -1.55 -34.86 30.51
N PRO A 227 -2.86 -35.13 30.38
CA PRO A 227 -3.33 -36.47 30.04
C PRO A 227 -2.70 -36.89 28.71
N PRO A 228 -2.58 -38.19 28.40
CA PRO A 228 -2.04 -38.62 27.11
C PRO A 228 -2.94 -38.10 25.98
N PHE A 229 -2.62 -36.93 25.45
CA PHE A 229 -3.29 -36.31 24.32
C PHE A 229 -2.91 -37.10 23.07
N PHE A 230 -3.91 -37.65 22.38
CA PHE A 230 -3.73 -37.99 20.98
C PHE A 230 -3.88 -36.71 20.15
N VAL A 231 -2.76 -36.03 19.89
CA VAL A 231 -2.75 -34.89 18.96
C VAL A 231 -2.92 -35.43 17.53
N TRP A 232 -4.10 -35.21 16.95
CA TRP A 232 -4.31 -35.39 15.51
C TRP A 232 -3.79 -34.15 14.77
N LYS A 233 -2.53 -34.21 14.30
CA LYS A 233 -2.08 -33.31 13.22
C LYS A 233 -2.28 -34.02 11.88
N SER A 234 -3.09 -33.43 11.03
CA SER A 234 -3.09 -33.64 9.57
C SER A 234 -3.02 -35.10 9.11
N GLY A 235 -4.03 -35.91 9.45
CA GLY A 235 -4.27 -37.21 8.80
C GLY A 235 -3.31 -38.35 9.12
N GLU A 236 -2.28 -38.15 9.96
CA GLU A 236 -1.42 -39.23 10.46
C GLU A 236 -1.50 -39.36 11.99
N LYS A 237 -1.68 -40.59 12.47
CA LYS A 237 -1.53 -40.94 13.90
C LYS A 237 -0.06 -40.81 14.28
N VAL A 238 0.29 -39.79 15.06
CA VAL A 238 1.60 -39.71 15.71
C VAL A 238 1.41 -39.87 17.21
N ALA A 239 1.89 -40.98 17.77
CA ALA A 239 1.98 -41.15 19.21
C ALA A 239 3.16 -40.31 19.72
N GLY A 240 2.88 -39.15 20.30
CA GLY A 240 3.87 -38.35 21.01
C GLY A 240 4.23 -39.00 22.34
N LEU A 241 5.19 -39.91 22.33
CA LEU A 241 5.94 -40.27 23.55
C LEU A 241 6.83 -39.07 23.87
N VAL A 242 6.54 -38.38 24.98
CA VAL A 242 7.44 -37.39 25.58
C VAL A 242 8.74 -38.12 25.91
N GLY A 243 9.73 -37.99 25.03
CA GLY A 243 11.10 -38.39 25.28
C GLY A 243 11.70 -37.45 26.30
N TRP A 244 12.01 -37.99 27.48
CA TRP A 244 12.83 -37.30 28.48
C TRP A 244 14.25 -37.16 27.94
N SER A 245 14.81 -35.96 28.04
CA SER A 245 16.23 -35.73 28.30
C SER A 245 16.32 -34.97 29.61
#